data_AF-A0A3M5TSN8-F1
#
_entry.id   AF-A0A3M5TSN8-F1
#
_cell.length_a   1.000
_cell.length_b   1.000
_cell.length_c   1.000
_cell.angle_alpha   90.00
_cell.angle_beta   90.00
_cell.angle_gamma   90.00
#
_symmetry.space_group_name_H-M   'P 1'
#
loop_
_entity.id
_entity.type
_entity.pdbx_description
1 polymer ?
#
loop_
_entity_poly.entity_id
_entity_poly.type
_entity_poly.pdbx_seq_one_letter_code
_entity_poly.pdbx_strand_id
1 'polypeptide(L)'
;MAERDMYVECRAMARSVIEVSLAVAAMGGDKATFMQMLRDDHLKSRRNRYLTLHTHSTDPGTRKTLQTAIDQLEKSLSIMSPKAVAALRALEPAYFTYQVLSDDAGHVSATSLDHFIEPHEGRKYWNYKVGAGGPDEIAASLYYCLYGAIPVAVGIAELLKLEQFAGQINEVVDRFDKAPHPLEKTAQRAIRSQRLDRRSK
;
A
#
# COMPACT_ATOMS: atom_id res chain seq x y z
N MET A 1 -16.30 4.31 -4.41
CA MET A 1 -15.98 3.53 -3.19
C MET A 1 -16.34 4.35 -1.96
N ALA A 2 -15.74 5.52 -1.76
CA ALA A 2 -16.07 6.41 -0.64
C ALA A 2 -17.57 6.76 -0.55
N GLU A 3 -18.21 7.15 -1.66
CA GLU A 3 -19.67 7.44 -1.71
C GLU A 3 -20.57 6.24 -1.42
N ARG A 4 -20.01 5.03 -1.36
CA ARG A 4 -20.72 3.78 -1.07
C ARG A 4 -20.28 3.19 0.27
N ASP A 5 -19.59 3.98 1.09
CA ASP A 5 -19.08 3.59 2.40
C ASP A 5 -18.12 2.38 2.39
N MET A 6 -17.48 2.12 1.23
CA MET A 6 -16.53 1.03 0.99
C MET A 6 -15.12 1.45 1.43
N TYR A 7 -14.91 1.65 2.73
CA TYR A 7 -13.68 2.23 3.25
C TYR A 7 -12.47 1.31 3.10
N VAL A 8 -12.66 -0.02 3.18
CA VAL A 8 -11.57 -1.00 3.11
C VAL A 8 -11.01 -1.06 1.69
N GLU A 9 -11.88 -1.06 0.70
CA GLU A 9 -11.51 -1.01 -0.72
C GLU A 9 -10.86 0.34 -1.06
N CYS A 10 -11.32 1.45 -0.45
CA CYS A 10 -10.62 2.72 -0.53
C CYS A 10 -9.19 2.63 0.05
N ARG A 11 -8.98 1.96 1.19
CA ARG A 11 -7.66 1.80 1.81
C ARG A 11 -6.75 0.89 0.99
N ALA A 12 -7.28 -0.18 0.40
CA ALA A 12 -6.56 -1.02 -0.53
C ALA A 12 -6.09 -0.23 -1.76
N MET A 13 -6.94 0.65 -2.30
CA MET A 13 -6.55 1.57 -3.38
C MET A 13 -5.51 2.59 -2.91
N ALA A 14 -5.70 3.22 -1.74
CA ALA A 14 -4.76 4.18 -1.18
C ALA A 14 -3.37 3.57 -1.00
N ARG A 15 -3.29 2.31 -0.52
CA ARG A 15 -2.05 1.55 -0.44
C ARG A 15 -1.35 1.47 -1.80
N SER A 16 -2.06 1.14 -2.87
CA SER A 16 -1.48 1.09 -4.22
C SER A 16 -1.00 2.46 -4.70
N VAL A 17 -1.74 3.53 -4.39
CA VAL A 17 -1.30 4.90 -4.75
C VAL A 17 -0.02 5.28 -3.99
N ILE A 18 0.12 4.86 -2.73
CA ILE A 18 1.36 5.06 -1.96
C ILE A 18 2.52 4.24 -2.56
N GLU A 19 2.29 2.99 -3.00
CA GLU A 19 3.33 2.24 -3.72
C GLU A 19 3.81 3.00 -4.97
N VAL A 20 2.89 3.60 -5.73
CA VAL A 20 3.23 4.44 -6.88
C VAL A 20 4.01 5.69 -6.45
N SER A 21 3.64 6.33 -5.34
CA SER A 21 4.38 7.50 -4.85
C SER A 21 5.83 7.17 -4.49
N LEU A 22 6.07 6.00 -3.88
CA LEU A 22 7.42 5.52 -3.58
C LEU A 22 8.23 5.32 -4.88
N ALA A 23 7.61 4.74 -5.91
CA ALA A 23 8.26 4.52 -7.20
C ALA A 23 8.60 5.83 -7.93
N VAL A 24 7.67 6.80 -7.95
CA VAL A 24 7.91 8.12 -8.55
C VAL A 24 9.05 8.84 -7.83
N ALA A 25 9.07 8.81 -6.50
CA ALA A 25 10.15 9.41 -5.74
C ALA A 25 11.49 8.71 -6.01
N ALA A 26 11.53 7.38 -6.06
CA ALA A 26 12.73 6.61 -6.39
C ALA A 26 13.28 6.97 -7.78
N MET A 27 12.41 7.23 -8.76
CA MET A 27 12.80 7.71 -10.09
C MET A 27 13.50 9.08 -10.06
N GLY A 28 13.12 9.95 -9.13
CA GLY A 28 13.81 11.23 -8.88
C GLY A 28 15.06 11.11 -8.02
N GLY A 29 15.22 10.00 -7.29
CA GLY A 29 16.41 9.68 -6.48
C GLY A 29 17.42 8.82 -7.24
N ASP A 30 17.79 7.69 -6.65
CA ASP A 30 18.66 6.70 -7.29
C ASP A 30 17.88 5.85 -8.31
N LYS A 31 17.66 6.47 -9.48
CA LYS A 31 16.98 5.84 -10.63
C LYS A 31 17.68 4.56 -11.08
N ALA A 32 19.01 4.50 -11.05
CA ALA A 32 19.75 3.34 -11.56
C ALA A 32 19.47 2.11 -10.70
N THR A 33 19.58 2.27 -9.37
CA THR A 33 19.23 1.22 -8.42
C THR A 33 17.76 0.83 -8.52
N PHE A 34 16.84 1.80 -8.61
CA PHE A 34 15.42 1.50 -8.77
C PHE A 34 15.11 0.69 -10.04
N MET A 35 15.68 1.08 -11.19
CA MET A 35 15.50 0.34 -12.45
C MET A 35 16.08 -1.08 -12.38
N GLN A 36 17.20 -1.25 -11.68
CA GLN A 36 17.78 -2.58 -11.43
C GLN A 36 16.83 -3.43 -10.56
N MET A 37 16.28 -2.87 -9.48
CA MET A 37 15.30 -3.54 -8.62
C MET A 37 14.07 -4.01 -9.41
N LEU A 38 13.52 -3.17 -10.29
CA LEU A 38 12.39 -3.53 -11.16
C LEU A 38 12.72 -4.69 -12.10
N ARG A 39 13.91 -4.67 -12.70
CA ARG A 39 14.39 -5.74 -13.58
C ARG A 39 14.53 -7.05 -12.80
N ASP A 40 15.16 -7.01 -11.64
CA ASP A 40 15.41 -8.21 -10.85
C ASP A 40 14.12 -8.81 -10.31
N ASP A 41 13.17 -7.98 -9.88
CA ASP A 41 11.83 -8.40 -9.47
C ASP A 41 11.08 -9.11 -10.60
N HIS A 42 11.05 -8.51 -11.79
CA HIS A 42 10.39 -9.10 -12.96
C HIS A 42 10.99 -10.47 -13.29
N LEU A 43 12.32 -10.57 -13.34
CA LEU A 43 13.02 -11.81 -13.66
C LEU A 43 12.84 -12.86 -12.56
N LYS A 44 12.84 -12.47 -11.28
CA LYS A 44 12.59 -13.36 -10.14
C LYS A 44 11.16 -13.90 -10.17
N SER A 45 10.18 -13.02 -10.40
CA SER A 45 8.77 -13.40 -10.53
C SER A 45 8.57 -14.38 -11.68
N ARG A 46 9.21 -14.15 -12.83
CA ARG A 46 9.23 -15.08 -13.97
C ARG A 46 9.83 -16.43 -13.59
N ARG A 47 10.97 -16.44 -12.89
CA ARG A 47 11.59 -17.68 -12.39
C ARG A 47 10.66 -18.46 -11.47
N ASN A 48 10.00 -17.79 -10.53
CA ASN A 48 9.08 -18.41 -9.58
C ASN A 48 7.87 -19.04 -10.29
N ARG A 49 7.33 -18.37 -11.31
CA ARG A 49 6.27 -18.93 -12.16
C ARG A 49 6.74 -20.20 -12.88
N TYR A 50 7.93 -20.20 -13.47
CA TYR A 50 8.47 -21.39 -14.13
C TYR A 50 8.72 -22.55 -13.16
N LEU A 51 9.24 -22.27 -11.96
CA LEU A 51 9.40 -23.28 -10.91
C LEU A 51 8.06 -23.90 -10.49
N THR A 52 7.04 -23.07 -10.34
CA THR A 52 5.68 -23.52 -10.02
C THR A 52 5.14 -24.43 -11.13
N LEU A 53 5.20 -23.98 -12.39
CA LEU A 53 4.77 -24.78 -13.55
C LEU A 53 5.57 -26.07 -13.68
N HIS A 54 6.87 -26.04 -13.43
CA HIS A 54 7.73 -27.23 -13.48
C HIS A 54 7.33 -28.26 -12.42
N THR A 55 6.95 -27.80 -11.22
CA THR A 55 6.50 -28.65 -10.11
C THR A 55 5.17 -29.34 -10.41
N HIS A 56 4.28 -28.66 -11.13
CA HIS A 56 2.95 -29.18 -11.46
C HIS A 56 2.86 -29.88 -12.82
N SER A 57 3.90 -29.81 -13.66
CA SER A 57 3.89 -30.44 -14.98
C SER A 57 4.19 -31.94 -14.89
N THR A 58 3.38 -32.75 -15.58
CA THR A 58 3.58 -34.20 -15.70
C THR A 58 4.27 -34.60 -17.00
N ASP A 59 4.36 -33.70 -17.97
CA ASP A 59 4.97 -33.96 -19.29
C ASP A 59 6.51 -33.80 -19.25
N PRO A 60 7.30 -34.84 -19.56
CA PRO A 60 8.77 -34.78 -19.51
C PRO A 60 9.38 -33.72 -20.44
N GLY A 61 8.80 -33.49 -21.62
CA GLY A 61 9.29 -32.50 -22.58
C GLY A 61 9.15 -31.08 -22.03
N THR A 62 7.97 -30.76 -21.50
CA THR A 62 7.65 -29.50 -20.84
C THR A 62 8.53 -29.27 -19.63
N ARG A 63 8.75 -30.28 -18.79
CA ARG A 63 9.66 -30.17 -17.64
C ARG A 63 11.09 -29.82 -18.07
N LYS A 64 11.60 -30.47 -19.11
CA LYS A 64 12.95 -30.16 -19.64
C LYS A 64 13.04 -28.72 -20.14
N THR A 65 12.06 -28.26 -20.91
CA THR A 65 12.00 -26.86 -21.41
C THR A 65 11.95 -25.86 -20.25
N LEU A 66 11.09 -26.09 -19.26
CA LEU A 66 10.99 -25.22 -18.08
C LEU A 66 12.29 -25.21 -17.28
N GLN A 67 12.94 -26.35 -17.11
CA GLN A 67 14.22 -26.44 -16.41
C GLN A 67 15.30 -25.60 -17.12
N THR A 68 15.41 -25.72 -18.45
CA THR A 68 16.34 -24.88 -19.24
C THR A 68 16.03 -23.38 -19.06
N ALA A 69 14.75 -22.99 -19.09
CA ALA A 69 14.36 -21.60 -18.88
C ALA A 69 14.65 -21.08 -17.45
N ILE A 70 14.55 -21.95 -16.43
CA ILE A 70 14.93 -21.65 -15.05
C ILE A 70 16.45 -21.45 -14.92
N ASP A 71 17.24 -22.28 -15.59
CA ASP A 71 18.70 -22.25 -15.52
C ASP A 71 19.31 -21.03 -16.22
N GLN A 72 18.60 -20.45 -17.19
CA GLN A 72 18.95 -19.17 -17.82
C GLN A 72 18.71 -17.95 -16.92
N LEU A 73 17.99 -18.10 -15.80
CA LEU A 73 17.72 -17.02 -14.85
C LEU A 73 18.69 -17.09 -13.67
N GLU A 74 19.27 -15.94 -13.31
CA GLU A 74 20.21 -15.84 -12.20
C GLU A 74 19.56 -16.23 -10.86
N LYS A 75 20.34 -16.88 -9.97
CA LYS A 75 19.87 -17.30 -8.63
C LYS A 75 19.83 -16.14 -7.63
N SER A 76 20.68 -15.12 -7.86
CA SER A 76 20.80 -13.88 -7.07
C SER A 76 19.59 -12.95 -7.20
N LEU A 77 18.70 -13.18 -8.18
CA LEU A 77 17.52 -12.35 -8.37
C LEU A 77 16.65 -12.30 -7.11
N SER A 78 16.23 -11.09 -6.75
CA SER A 78 15.44 -10.79 -5.54
C SER A 78 14.10 -10.15 -5.91
N ILE A 79 13.10 -10.35 -5.06
CA ILE A 79 11.81 -9.65 -5.15
C ILE A 79 11.99 -8.26 -4.55
N MET A 80 11.43 -7.26 -5.21
CA MET A 80 11.50 -5.88 -4.77
C MET A 80 10.72 -5.69 -3.47
N SER A 81 11.33 -4.97 -2.52
CA SER A 81 10.69 -4.61 -1.25
C SER A 81 10.26 -3.15 -1.28
N PRO A 82 8.98 -2.82 -0.99
CA PRO A 82 8.53 -1.43 -0.85
C PRO A 82 9.34 -0.64 0.17
N LYS A 83 9.86 -1.29 1.23
CA LYS A 83 10.76 -0.67 2.20
C LYS A 83 12.06 -0.20 1.56
N ALA A 84 12.64 -1.06 0.71
CA ALA A 84 13.89 -0.76 0.03
C ALA A 84 13.70 0.37 -1.00
N VAL A 85 12.54 0.43 -1.68
CA VAL A 85 12.20 1.54 -2.59
C VAL A 85 12.07 2.85 -1.82
N ALA A 86 11.39 2.84 -0.66
CA ALA A 86 11.23 4.03 0.18
C ALA A 86 12.58 4.59 0.67
N ALA A 87 13.55 3.72 0.96
CA ALA A 87 14.88 4.12 1.41
C ALA A 87 15.70 4.86 0.34
N LEU A 88 15.33 4.77 -0.94
CA LEU A 88 16.05 5.46 -2.03
C LEU A 88 15.91 6.99 -1.97
N ARG A 89 14.93 7.52 -1.23
CA ARG A 89 14.64 8.97 -1.09
C ARG A 89 14.13 9.37 0.30
N ALA A 90 14.47 8.59 1.33
CA ALA A 90 14.05 8.84 2.72
C ALA A 90 12.53 8.96 2.93
N LEU A 91 11.75 8.10 2.25
CA LEU A 91 10.29 8.04 2.37
C LEU A 91 9.83 6.96 3.36
N GLU A 92 10.62 6.64 4.38
CA GLU A 92 10.27 5.67 5.42
C GLU A 92 8.94 6.00 6.13
N PRO A 93 8.56 7.27 6.39
CA PRO A 93 7.23 7.58 6.93
C PRO A 93 6.09 7.16 6.00
N ALA A 94 6.26 7.32 4.69
CA ALA A 94 5.27 6.86 3.71
C ALA A 94 5.21 5.33 3.65
N TYR A 95 6.36 4.66 3.81
CA TYR A 95 6.40 3.21 3.94
C TYR A 95 5.67 2.71 5.21
N PHE A 96 5.78 3.42 6.33
CA PHE A 96 5.02 3.06 7.54
C PHE A 96 3.51 3.13 7.28
N THR A 97 3.03 4.19 6.64
CA THR A 97 1.62 4.33 6.25
C THR A 97 1.18 3.21 5.31
N TYR A 98 2.04 2.86 4.34
CA TYR A 98 1.85 1.69 3.48
C TYR A 98 1.70 0.39 4.29
N GLN A 99 2.55 0.16 5.29
CA GLN A 99 2.47 -1.05 6.14
C GLN A 99 1.16 -1.11 6.91
N VAL A 100 0.73 0.01 7.51
CA VAL A 100 -0.55 0.10 8.23
C VAL A 100 -1.71 -0.29 7.32
N LEU A 101 -1.79 0.32 6.12
CA LEU A 101 -2.86 0.00 5.15
C LEU A 101 -2.75 -1.41 4.60
N SER A 102 -1.54 -1.94 4.50
CA SER A 102 -1.29 -3.31 4.07
C SER A 102 -1.80 -4.33 5.09
N ASP A 103 -1.63 -4.07 6.38
CA ASP A 103 -2.17 -4.93 7.44
C ASP A 103 -3.70 -4.76 7.60
N ASP A 104 -4.20 -3.54 7.46
CA ASP A 104 -5.61 -3.18 7.66
C ASP A 104 -6.52 -3.60 6.49
N ALA A 105 -6.06 -3.47 5.24
CA ALA A 105 -6.90 -3.66 4.06
C ALA A 105 -6.29 -4.57 2.97
N GLY A 106 -4.99 -4.90 3.05
CA GLY A 106 -4.27 -5.60 1.97
C GLY A 106 -3.97 -7.07 2.26
N HIS A 107 -3.69 -7.42 3.51
CA HIS A 107 -3.34 -8.76 3.97
C HIS A 107 -4.50 -9.39 4.72
N VAL A 108 -4.68 -10.69 4.54
CA VAL A 108 -5.60 -11.46 5.38
C VAL A 108 -4.93 -11.63 6.75
N SER A 109 -5.44 -10.91 7.73
CA SER A 109 -5.03 -10.98 9.13
C SER A 109 -6.29 -11.13 10.00
N ALA A 110 -6.09 -11.54 11.25
CA ALA A 110 -7.22 -11.66 12.19
C ALA A 110 -7.92 -10.31 12.43
N THR A 111 -7.17 -9.21 12.29
CA THR A 111 -7.63 -7.83 12.42
C THR A 111 -8.31 -7.35 11.13
N SER A 112 -7.71 -7.60 9.96
CA SER A 112 -8.30 -7.14 8.70
C SER A 112 -9.63 -7.80 8.40
N LEU A 113 -9.78 -9.07 8.81
CA LEU A 113 -11.03 -9.81 8.68
C LEU A 113 -12.22 -9.08 9.34
N ASP A 114 -12.01 -8.44 10.51
CA ASP A 114 -13.08 -7.73 11.23
C ASP A 114 -13.65 -6.54 10.45
N HIS A 115 -12.90 -6.00 9.50
CA HIS A 115 -13.38 -4.95 8.60
C HIS A 115 -14.33 -5.47 7.53
N PHE A 116 -14.21 -6.74 7.15
CA PHE A 116 -15.03 -7.38 6.12
C PHE A 116 -16.20 -8.17 6.67
N ILE A 117 -16.20 -8.54 7.95
CA ILE A 117 -17.22 -9.42 8.54
C ILE A 117 -17.87 -8.83 9.78
N GLU A 118 -19.16 -9.13 9.95
CA GLU A 118 -19.87 -9.02 11.21
C GLU A 118 -19.94 -10.39 11.87
N PRO A 119 -19.17 -10.64 12.95
CA PRO A 119 -19.12 -11.94 13.59
C PRO A 119 -20.27 -12.16 14.57
N HIS A 120 -20.80 -13.38 14.58
CA HIS A 120 -21.85 -13.86 15.49
C HIS A 120 -21.32 -15.02 16.35
N GLU A 121 -21.85 -15.17 17.56
CA GLU A 121 -21.50 -16.27 18.49
C GLU A 121 -19.99 -16.51 18.64
N GLY A 122 -19.21 -15.46 18.89
CA GLY A 122 -17.75 -15.61 19.04
C GLY A 122 -17.03 -16.02 17.74
N ARG A 123 -17.49 -15.53 16.58
CA ARG A 123 -17.01 -15.84 15.22
C ARG A 123 -17.36 -17.24 14.70
N LYS A 124 -18.32 -17.94 15.31
CA LYS A 124 -18.82 -19.22 14.78
C LYS A 124 -19.56 -19.06 13.46
N TYR A 125 -20.21 -17.92 13.26
CA TYR A 125 -20.88 -17.51 12.02
C TYR A 125 -20.57 -16.05 11.71
N TRP A 126 -20.71 -15.62 10.46
CA TRP A 126 -20.52 -14.23 10.08
C TRP A 126 -21.32 -13.81 8.85
N ASN A 127 -21.63 -12.51 8.77
CA ASN A 127 -22.13 -11.85 7.56
C ASN A 127 -21.05 -10.97 6.94
N TYR A 128 -21.12 -10.72 5.63
CA TYR A 128 -20.24 -9.74 4.98
C TYR A 128 -20.71 -8.31 5.26
N LYS A 129 -19.75 -7.44 5.59
CA LYS A 129 -19.93 -5.99 5.65
C LYS A 129 -19.66 -5.41 4.27
N VAL A 130 -20.68 -4.85 3.64
CA VAL A 130 -20.52 -4.06 2.40
C VAL A 130 -21.05 -2.67 2.68
N GLY A 131 -20.23 -1.64 2.43
CA GLY A 131 -20.62 -0.25 2.70
C GLY A 131 -20.82 0.05 4.18
N ALA A 132 -20.05 -0.59 5.06
CA ALA A 132 -20.19 -0.42 6.51
C ALA A 132 -19.36 0.75 7.07
N GLY A 133 -18.71 1.53 6.21
CA GLY A 133 -17.82 2.61 6.61
C GLY A 133 -18.53 3.77 7.27
N GLY A 134 -18.15 4.12 8.50
CA GLY A 134 -18.60 5.36 9.13
C GLY A 134 -17.96 6.60 8.49
N PRO A 135 -18.51 7.82 8.70
CA PRO A 135 -17.94 9.06 8.16
C PRO A 135 -16.45 9.27 8.50
N ASP A 136 -16.03 8.85 9.69
CA ASP A 136 -14.63 8.95 10.12
C ASP A 136 -13.72 7.98 9.35
N GLU A 137 -14.19 6.76 9.05
CA GLU A 137 -13.43 5.78 8.28
C GLU A 137 -13.27 6.23 6.83
N ILE A 138 -14.34 6.80 6.25
CA ILE A 138 -14.31 7.37 4.91
C ILE A 138 -13.39 8.58 4.84
N ALA A 139 -13.47 9.50 5.80
CA ALA A 139 -12.56 10.63 5.88
C ALA A 139 -11.08 10.18 5.99
N ALA A 140 -10.80 9.16 6.82
CA ALA A 140 -9.47 8.58 6.94
C ALA A 140 -8.99 7.96 5.62
N SER A 141 -9.85 7.19 4.96
CA SER A 141 -9.51 6.56 3.68
C SER A 141 -9.26 7.59 2.57
N LEU A 142 -10.04 8.67 2.51
CA LEU A 142 -9.81 9.79 1.58
C LEU A 142 -8.49 10.51 1.89
N TYR A 143 -8.18 10.72 3.18
CA TYR A 143 -6.89 11.28 3.59
C TYR A 143 -5.73 10.42 3.07
N TYR A 144 -5.78 9.09 3.25
CA TYR A 144 -4.73 8.20 2.75
C TYR A 144 -4.60 8.21 1.22
N CYS A 145 -5.70 8.34 0.48
CA CYS A 145 -5.65 8.52 -0.97
C CYS A 145 -4.88 9.80 -1.36
N LEU A 146 -5.15 10.92 -0.68
CA LEU A 146 -4.45 12.18 -0.92
C LEU A 146 -2.99 12.11 -0.48
N TYR A 147 -2.70 11.44 0.64
CA TYR A 147 -1.35 11.21 1.15
C TYR A 147 -0.46 10.49 0.12
N GLY A 148 -1.01 9.57 -0.67
CA GLY A 148 -0.30 8.95 -1.79
C GLY A 148 -0.30 9.79 -3.06
N ALA A 149 -1.44 10.40 -3.43
CA ALA A 149 -1.61 11.06 -4.72
C ALA A 149 -0.84 12.39 -4.83
N ILE A 150 -0.76 13.17 -3.76
CA ILE A 150 -0.06 14.46 -3.77
C ILE A 150 1.44 14.28 -4.05
N PRO A 151 2.18 13.39 -3.37
CA PRO A 151 3.58 13.13 -3.70
C PRO A 151 3.80 12.63 -5.13
N VAL A 152 2.85 11.90 -5.73
CA VAL A 152 2.91 11.52 -7.15
C VAL A 152 2.85 12.76 -8.03
N ALA A 153 1.92 13.68 -7.77
CA ALA A 153 1.79 14.92 -8.54
C ALA A 153 3.05 15.79 -8.42
N VAL A 154 3.57 15.95 -7.19
CA VAL A 154 4.83 16.66 -6.91
C VAL A 154 5.99 16.02 -7.67
N GLY A 155 6.20 14.72 -7.50
CA GLY A 155 7.34 14.02 -8.10
C GLY A 155 7.28 13.98 -9.63
N ILE A 156 6.10 13.84 -10.24
CA ILE A 156 5.95 13.95 -11.71
C ILE A 156 6.28 15.36 -12.18
N ALA A 157 5.79 16.39 -11.49
CA ALA A 157 6.08 17.77 -11.85
C ALA A 157 7.59 18.07 -11.78
N GLU A 158 8.28 17.58 -10.75
CA GLU A 158 9.74 17.67 -10.64
C GLU A 158 10.45 16.93 -11.78
N LEU A 159 10.09 15.66 -12.01
CA LEU A 159 10.72 14.82 -13.04
C LEU A 159 10.57 15.39 -14.45
N LEU A 160 9.42 16.01 -14.74
CA LEU A 160 9.09 16.60 -16.04
C LEU A 160 9.40 18.09 -16.12
N LYS A 161 9.95 18.70 -15.05
CA LYS A 161 10.27 20.13 -14.95
C LYS A 161 9.08 21.04 -15.25
N LEU A 162 7.92 20.71 -14.70
CA LEU A 162 6.66 21.43 -14.91
C LEU A 162 6.52 22.63 -13.94
N GLU A 163 7.51 23.52 -13.96
CA GLU A 163 7.62 24.67 -13.06
C GLU A 163 6.40 25.61 -13.15
N GLN A 164 5.73 25.65 -14.30
CA GLN A 164 4.52 26.45 -14.50
C GLN A 164 3.33 26.06 -13.60
N PHE A 165 3.36 24.88 -12.99
CA PHE A 165 2.32 24.40 -12.07
C PHE A 165 2.73 24.41 -10.60
N ALA A 166 3.94 24.90 -10.28
CA ALA A 166 4.47 24.87 -8.92
C ALA A 166 3.56 25.59 -7.91
N GLY A 167 2.95 26.72 -8.28
CA GLY A 167 2.03 27.45 -7.42
C GLY A 167 0.79 26.65 -7.02
N GLN A 168 0.15 26.00 -7.99
CA GLN A 168 -1.04 25.16 -7.76
C GLN A 168 -0.70 23.91 -6.94
N ILE A 169 0.46 23.29 -7.19
CA ILE A 169 0.91 22.13 -6.43
C ILE A 169 1.19 22.52 -4.98
N ASN A 170 1.92 23.62 -4.75
CA ASN A 170 2.21 24.12 -3.41
C ASN A 170 0.94 24.48 -2.65
N GLU A 171 -0.06 25.09 -3.30
CA GLU A 171 -1.35 25.37 -2.67
C GLU A 171 -2.05 24.09 -2.19
N VAL A 172 -2.02 23.02 -3.00
CA VAL A 172 -2.61 21.73 -2.62
C VAL A 172 -1.85 21.09 -1.46
N VAL A 173 -0.51 21.12 -1.49
CA VAL A 173 0.34 20.61 -0.39
C VAL A 173 0.05 21.37 0.90
N ASP A 174 0.06 22.69 0.87
CA ASP A 174 -0.20 23.55 2.04
C ASP A 174 -1.58 23.30 2.65
N ARG A 175 -2.59 23.04 1.81
CA ARG A 175 -3.95 22.71 2.27
C ARG A 175 -4.00 21.33 2.90
N PHE A 176 -3.26 20.37 2.35
CA PHE A 176 -3.20 19.01 2.87
C PHE A 176 -2.45 18.94 4.20
N ASP A 177 -1.35 19.65 4.36
CA ASP A 177 -0.58 19.71 5.61
C ASP A 177 -1.39 20.29 6.79
N LYS A 178 -2.37 21.15 6.48
CA LYS A 178 -3.32 21.70 7.46
C LYS A 178 -4.53 20.80 7.70
N ALA A 179 -4.70 19.74 6.91
CA ALA A 179 -5.82 18.81 7.08
C ALA A 179 -5.57 17.93 8.33
N PRO A 180 -6.59 17.71 9.17
CA PRO A 180 -6.40 16.95 10.41
C PRO A 180 -6.03 15.49 10.11
N HIS A 181 -4.93 15.03 10.73
CA HIS A 181 -4.44 13.68 10.51
C HIS A 181 -5.38 12.63 11.15
N PRO A 182 -5.79 11.56 10.44
CA PRO A 182 -6.75 10.57 10.96
C PRO A 182 -6.29 9.91 12.28
N LEU A 183 -4.99 9.60 12.38
CA LEU A 183 -4.41 8.99 13.58
C LEU A 183 -4.44 9.90 14.82
N GLU A 184 -4.41 11.23 14.66
CA GLU A 184 -4.49 12.15 15.79
C GLU A 184 -5.89 12.17 16.41
N LYS A 185 -6.94 12.10 15.57
CA LYS A 185 -8.34 12.02 16.05
C LYS A 185 -8.62 10.72 16.80
N THR A 186 -8.08 9.60 16.33
CA THR A 186 -8.23 8.29 16.99
C THR A 186 -7.53 8.26 18.34
N ALA A 187 -6.30 8.78 18.42
CA ALA A 187 -5.57 8.90 19.68
C ALA A 187 -6.28 9.82 20.70
N GLN A 188 -6.79 10.97 20.25
CA GLN A 188 -7.55 11.89 21.09
C GLN A 188 -8.86 11.28 21.62
N ARG A 189 -9.59 10.50 20.79
CA ARG A 189 -10.79 9.77 21.22
C ARG A 189 -10.48 8.68 22.24
N ALA A 190 -9.42 7.88 22.04
CA ALA A 190 -9.00 6.85 22.98
C ALA A 190 -8.59 7.43 24.35
N ILE A 191 -7.88 8.55 24.35
CA ILE A 191 -7.53 9.27 25.59
C ILE A 191 -8.78 9.80 26.30
N ARG A 192 -9.78 10.27 25.53
CA ARG A 192 -11.05 10.76 26.08
C ARG A 192 -11.89 9.64 26.68
N SER A 193 -11.98 8.46 26.05
CA SER A 193 -12.74 7.33 26.58
C SER A 193 -12.11 6.77 27.85
N GLN A 194 -10.78 6.63 27.90
CA GLN A 194 -10.07 6.21 29.11
C GLN A 194 -10.23 7.18 30.28
N ARG A 195 -10.39 8.48 30.00
CA ARG A 195 -10.68 9.49 31.04
C ARG A 195 -12.13 9.44 31.54
N LEU A 196 -13.09 9.01 30.72
CA LEU A 196 -14.48 8.84 31.11
C LEU A 196 -14.67 7.56 31.96
N ASP A 197 -14.00 6.45 31.60
CA ASP A 197 -14.04 5.21 32.40
C ASP A 197 -13.39 5.36 33.78
N ARG A 198 -12.40 6.25 33.92
CA ARG A 198 -11.76 6.57 35.21
C ARG A 198 -12.56 7.53 36.10
N ARG A 199 -13.61 8.17 35.58
CA ARG A 199 -14.50 9.05 36.36
C ARG A 199 -15.80 8.36 36.80
N SER A 200 -16.04 7.15 36.29
CA SER A 200 -17.22 6.32 36.59
C SER A 200 -16.92 5.20 37.60
N LYS A 201 -15.73 5.23 38.21
CA LYS A 201 -15.31 4.38 39.34
C LYS A 201 -14.96 5.29 40.52
#